data_AF-A0A1B0A0E7-F1
#
_entry.id   AF-A0A1B0A0E7-F1
#
_cell.length_a   1.000
_cell.length_b   1.000
_cell.length_c   1.000
_cell.angle_alpha   90.00
_cell.angle_beta   90.00
_cell.angle_gamma   90.00
#
_symmetry.space_group_name_H-M   'P 1'
#
loop_
_entity.id
_entity.type
_entity.pdbx_description
1 polymer ?
#
loop_
_entity_poly.entity_id
_entity_poly.type
_entity_poly.pdbx_seq_one_letter_code
_entity_poly.pdbx_strand_id
1 'polypeptide(L)'
;MVRGGIRGGRPMRGPIRPPFKKTFVPRHPFDLTLAEVLFPKVSPAVDDAALTAALLKRNQDLSPTPPEQTSVGNLVSKVQSVLDNLVVAPGDFNTCQLEEVRQVGSFKKGTMLTGHNVADVVVILKTLPTKEACDALAKKVEADLKNAMKTEVLTKADQITTVTSDRGFEISNSQAKVRILITTLPQNMRKLEADIHLDSKIMQAHLAAIRHTRWFEENAHHSSIKVLIRILKDLTKRFDAFAPLSPWMLDLMAHLTIMNNPSRQALPINLAFRRVFQLLSAGLFLPGSAGITDPCEPGHNRVHTAMTLEQQDACCSTAQTLLRVLAHGGYKHILGMEGSIDIVRQMSVWNGVVVSPLEPVYEKPTDKKDEEGVEDMESVENDNVMEDDEQGE
;
A
#
# COMPACT_ATOMS: atom_id res chain seq x y z
N MET A 1 26.50 10.25 -82.99
CA MET A 1 26.96 9.21 -82.04
C MET A 1 27.64 9.89 -80.86
N VAL A 2 26.94 10.06 -79.73
CA VAL A 2 27.55 10.37 -78.42
C VAL A 2 26.72 9.63 -77.36
N ARG A 3 27.41 8.81 -76.56
CA ARG A 3 26.89 7.82 -75.60
C ARG A 3 26.24 8.49 -74.39
N GLY A 4 25.01 8.07 -74.06
CA GLY A 4 24.31 8.37 -72.80
C GLY A 4 24.58 7.33 -71.73
N GLY A 5 24.69 7.79 -70.48
CA GLY A 5 25.21 7.06 -69.32
C GLY A 5 24.34 5.93 -68.76
N ILE A 6 25.05 5.00 -68.11
CA ILE A 6 24.56 3.83 -67.38
C ILE A 6 23.83 4.29 -66.10
N ARG A 7 22.54 3.97 -65.99
CA ARG A 7 21.74 4.13 -64.76
C ARG A 7 21.86 2.85 -63.93
N GLY A 8 22.65 2.90 -62.86
CA GLY A 8 22.79 1.83 -61.88
C GLY A 8 21.49 1.61 -61.11
N GLY A 9 21.06 0.35 -61.02
CA GLY A 9 19.88 -0.08 -60.26
C GLY A 9 20.06 0.07 -58.76
N ARG A 10 18.99 0.49 -58.08
CA ARG A 10 18.90 0.54 -56.61
C ARG A 10 18.83 -0.87 -56.02
N PRO A 11 19.57 -1.20 -54.95
CA PRO A 11 19.39 -2.45 -54.24
C PRO A 11 18.11 -2.41 -53.40
N MET A 12 17.27 -3.43 -53.55
CA MET A 12 16.13 -3.72 -52.67
C MET A 12 16.64 -3.96 -51.23
N ARG A 13 16.27 -3.07 -50.30
CA ARG A 13 16.40 -3.34 -48.85
C ARG A 13 15.35 -4.39 -48.48
N GLY A 14 15.80 -5.56 -48.04
CA GLY A 14 14.93 -6.56 -47.40
C GLY A 14 14.30 -6.00 -46.11
N PRO A 15 13.18 -6.58 -45.64
CA PRO A 15 12.45 -6.05 -44.50
C PRO A 15 13.33 -6.06 -43.24
N ILE A 16 13.48 -4.88 -42.65
CA ILE A 16 14.11 -4.67 -41.35
C ILE A 16 13.30 -5.49 -40.34
N ARG A 17 13.89 -6.54 -39.77
CA ARG A 17 13.31 -7.22 -38.62
C ARG A 17 13.11 -6.17 -37.52
N PRO A 18 11.90 -6.03 -36.94
CA PRO A 18 11.71 -5.12 -35.82
C PRO A 18 12.68 -5.52 -34.69
N PRO A 19 13.25 -4.54 -33.97
CA PRO A 19 14.18 -4.83 -32.88
C PRO A 19 13.50 -5.77 -31.89
N PHE A 20 14.20 -6.83 -31.50
CA PHE A 20 13.78 -7.72 -30.42
C PHE A 20 13.59 -6.85 -29.16
N LYS A 21 12.34 -6.46 -28.85
CA LYS A 21 12.03 -5.89 -27.54
C LYS A 21 12.45 -6.95 -26.51
N LYS A 22 13.44 -6.62 -25.67
CA LYS A 22 13.85 -7.52 -24.59
C LYS A 22 12.64 -7.73 -23.68
N THR A 23 12.01 -8.91 -23.79
CA THR A 23 10.89 -9.28 -22.93
C THR A 23 11.38 -9.24 -21.48
N PHE A 24 10.73 -8.44 -20.64
CA PHE A 24 10.99 -8.45 -19.21
C PHE A 24 10.68 -9.84 -18.64
N VAL A 25 11.68 -10.51 -18.09
CA VAL A 25 11.51 -11.80 -17.41
C VAL A 25 11.60 -11.56 -15.91
N PRO A 26 10.47 -11.58 -15.18
CA PRO A 26 10.48 -11.38 -13.74
C PRO A 26 11.27 -12.48 -13.04
N ARG A 27 12.19 -12.12 -12.14
CA ARG A 27 12.98 -13.06 -11.35
C ARG A 27 12.48 -13.10 -9.92
N HIS A 28 12.12 -14.26 -9.40
CA HIS A 28 11.81 -14.38 -7.99
C HIS A 28 13.09 -14.21 -7.17
N PRO A 29 13.10 -13.35 -6.12
CA PRO A 29 14.22 -13.25 -5.21
C PRO A 29 14.39 -14.58 -4.47
N PHE A 30 15.60 -14.81 -3.94
CA PHE A 30 15.84 -15.98 -3.10
C PHE A 30 14.99 -15.90 -1.81
N ASP A 31 14.30 -16.99 -1.49
CA ASP A 31 13.49 -17.12 -0.28
C ASP A 31 13.82 -18.44 0.42
N LEU A 32 14.53 -18.34 1.55
CA LEU A 32 14.96 -19.49 2.32
C LEU A 32 13.78 -20.35 2.80
N THR A 33 12.63 -19.74 3.11
CA THR A 33 11.45 -20.47 3.58
C THR A 33 10.85 -21.35 2.48
N LEU A 34 10.96 -20.95 1.22
CA LEU A 34 10.51 -21.78 0.09
C LEU A 34 11.53 -22.86 -0.28
N ALA A 35 12.80 -22.65 0.07
CA ALA A 35 13.91 -23.54 -0.26
C ALA A 35 14.43 -24.36 0.93
N GLU A 36 13.76 -24.41 2.08
CA GLU A 36 14.31 -25.02 3.31
C GLU A 36 14.76 -26.48 3.11
N VAL A 37 14.08 -27.23 2.25
CA VAL A 37 14.44 -28.63 1.88
C VAL A 37 15.84 -28.72 1.25
N LEU A 38 16.27 -27.67 0.55
CA LEU A 38 17.60 -27.58 -0.09
C LEU A 38 18.68 -27.06 0.88
N PHE A 39 18.30 -26.54 2.04
CA PHE A 39 19.20 -25.97 3.05
C PHE A 39 18.99 -26.64 4.42
N PRO A 40 19.31 -27.94 4.55
CA PRO A 40 19.18 -28.64 5.81
C PRO A 40 20.06 -27.99 6.88
N LYS A 41 19.47 -27.72 8.06
CA LYS A 41 20.18 -27.09 9.17
C LYS A 41 21.17 -28.09 9.79
N VAL A 42 22.44 -27.68 9.89
CA VAL A 42 23.50 -28.45 10.55
C VAL A 42 23.43 -28.28 12.07
N SER A 43 23.03 -27.09 12.53
CA SER A 43 22.82 -26.78 13.94
C SER A 43 21.35 -26.89 14.34
N PRO A 44 21.05 -27.11 15.63
CA PRO A 44 19.69 -27.00 16.14
C PRO A 44 19.07 -25.63 15.82
N ALA A 45 17.73 -25.58 15.84
CA ALA A 45 17.01 -24.32 15.74
C ALA A 45 17.43 -23.38 16.88
N VAL A 46 17.69 -22.12 16.54
CA VAL A 46 17.96 -21.05 17.52
C VAL A 46 16.69 -20.83 18.34
N ASP A 47 16.84 -20.72 19.66
CA ASP A 47 15.73 -20.36 20.55
C ASP A 47 15.36 -18.88 20.36
N ASP A 48 14.26 -18.64 19.64
CA ASP A 48 13.69 -17.33 19.37
C ASP A 48 12.54 -16.97 20.34
N ALA A 49 12.45 -17.61 21.52
CA ALA A 49 11.41 -17.29 22.52
C ALA A 49 11.47 -15.82 22.95
N ALA A 50 12.67 -15.27 23.16
CA ALA A 50 12.85 -13.87 23.55
C ALA A 50 12.42 -12.88 22.43
N LEU A 51 12.71 -13.21 21.17
CA LEU A 51 12.23 -12.44 20.01
C LEU A 51 10.70 -12.49 19.91
N THR A 52 10.11 -13.67 20.09
CA THR A 52 8.66 -13.86 20.08
C THR A 52 7.99 -13.01 21.16
N ALA A 53 8.48 -13.06 22.40
CA ALA A 53 7.96 -12.25 23.51
C ALA A 53 8.09 -10.74 23.22
N ALA A 54 9.21 -10.30 22.65
CA ALA A 54 9.43 -8.90 22.28
C ALA A 54 8.46 -8.42 21.17
N LEU A 55 8.20 -9.25 20.16
CA LEU A 55 7.24 -8.95 19.09
C LEU A 55 5.81 -8.83 19.65
N LEU A 56 5.40 -9.75 20.52
CA LEU A 56 4.08 -9.70 21.15
C LEU A 56 3.93 -8.47 22.06
N LYS A 57 4.96 -8.16 22.86
CA LYS A 57 4.99 -6.95 23.68
C LYS A 57 4.91 -5.69 22.82
N ARG A 58 5.73 -5.57 21.77
CA ARG A 58 5.67 -4.41 20.86
C ARG A 58 4.31 -4.27 20.19
N ASN A 59 3.68 -5.37 19.78
CA ASN A 59 2.32 -5.31 19.24
C ASN A 59 1.30 -4.87 20.30
N GLN A 60 1.43 -5.29 21.57
CA GLN A 60 0.57 -4.82 22.65
C GLN A 60 0.71 -3.31 22.83
N ASP A 61 1.95 -2.80 22.88
CA ASP A 61 2.25 -1.36 23.00
C ASP A 61 1.72 -0.54 21.82
N LEU A 62 1.66 -1.15 20.62
CA LEU A 62 1.17 -0.51 19.40
C LEU A 62 -0.34 -0.64 19.19
N SER A 63 -1.01 -1.57 19.87
CA SER A 63 -2.43 -1.83 19.64
C SER A 63 -3.29 -0.76 20.30
N PRO A 64 -4.37 -0.28 19.64
CA PRO A 64 -5.27 0.67 20.27
C PRO A 64 -5.81 0.11 21.59
N THR A 65 -5.82 0.95 22.62
CA THR A 65 -6.35 0.60 23.94
C THR A 65 -7.88 0.38 23.87
N PRO A 66 -8.49 -0.32 24.84
CA PRO A 66 -9.95 -0.53 24.83
C PRO A 66 -10.77 0.78 24.72
N PRO A 67 -10.43 1.88 25.43
CA PRO A 67 -11.11 3.16 25.24
C PRO A 67 -10.99 3.72 23.81
N GLU A 68 -9.80 3.62 23.21
CA GLU A 68 -9.59 4.04 21.82
C GLU A 68 -10.47 3.22 20.86
N GLN A 69 -10.51 1.90 21.02
CA GLN A 69 -11.34 1.00 20.20
C GLN A 69 -12.83 1.33 20.34
N THR A 70 -13.31 1.56 21.57
CA THR A 70 -14.70 1.93 21.82
C THR A 70 -15.03 3.30 21.20
N SER A 71 -14.17 4.29 21.36
CA SER A 71 -14.41 5.65 20.84
C SER A 71 -14.53 5.66 19.31
N VAL A 72 -13.60 5.01 18.59
CA VAL A 72 -13.65 4.92 17.13
C VAL A 72 -14.81 4.04 16.66
N GLY A 73 -15.07 2.93 17.34
CA GLY A 73 -16.19 2.04 17.00
C GLY A 73 -17.55 2.73 17.13
N ASN A 74 -17.75 3.51 18.19
CA ASN A 74 -18.97 4.27 18.40
C ASN A 74 -19.18 5.32 17.31
N LEU A 75 -18.14 6.10 16.99
CA LEU A 75 -18.23 7.13 15.97
C LEU A 75 -18.47 6.51 14.58
N VAL A 76 -17.75 5.45 14.22
CA VAL A 76 -17.96 4.72 12.95
C VAL A 76 -19.38 4.18 12.86
N SER A 77 -19.90 3.59 13.93
CA SER A 77 -21.26 3.01 13.93
C SER A 77 -22.31 4.09 13.65
N LYS A 78 -22.21 5.24 14.32
CA LYS A 78 -23.14 6.38 14.10
C LYS A 78 -23.06 6.93 12.69
N VAL A 79 -21.84 7.15 12.20
CA VAL A 79 -21.58 7.66 10.84
C VAL A 79 -22.10 6.68 9.79
N GLN A 80 -21.85 5.38 9.98
CA GLN A 80 -22.34 4.31 9.11
C GLN A 80 -23.87 4.30 9.07
N SER A 81 -24.54 4.35 10.23
CA SER A 81 -26.01 4.38 10.27
C SER A 81 -26.61 5.57 9.54
N VAL A 82 -26.01 6.76 9.65
CA VAL A 82 -26.46 7.94 8.90
C VAL A 82 -26.28 7.74 7.40
N LEU A 83 -25.11 7.26 6.97
CA LEU A 83 -24.82 7.01 5.56
C LEU A 83 -25.71 5.91 4.95
N ASP A 84 -25.95 4.82 5.67
CA ASP A 84 -26.84 3.73 5.23
C ASP A 84 -28.29 4.22 5.08
N ASN A 85 -28.75 5.07 6.01
CA ASN A 85 -30.07 5.70 5.89
C ASN A 85 -30.15 6.60 4.66
N LEU A 86 -29.09 7.35 4.32
CA LEU A 86 -29.04 8.16 3.11
C LEU A 86 -29.02 7.33 1.83
N VAL A 87 -28.51 6.10 1.85
CA VAL A 87 -28.57 5.16 0.72
C VAL A 87 -30.01 4.68 0.49
N VAL A 88 -30.71 4.30 1.55
CA VAL A 88 -32.05 3.67 1.45
C VAL A 88 -33.18 4.70 1.36
N ALA A 89 -33.09 5.79 2.12
CA ALA A 89 -34.14 6.80 2.26
C ALA A 89 -33.53 8.22 2.32
N PRO A 90 -33.06 8.77 1.19
CA PRO A 90 -32.43 10.10 1.15
C PRO A 90 -33.40 11.25 1.48
N GLY A 91 -34.72 11.00 1.44
CA GLY A 91 -35.74 12.03 1.65
C GLY A 91 -35.64 13.13 0.60
N ASP A 92 -35.62 14.40 1.03
CA ASP A 92 -35.52 15.57 0.14
C ASP A 92 -34.07 15.87 -0.30
N PHE A 93 -33.09 15.10 0.16
CA PHE A 93 -31.69 15.32 -0.19
C PHE A 93 -31.40 14.77 -1.60
N ASN A 94 -31.65 15.63 -2.60
CA ASN A 94 -31.47 15.30 -4.01
C ASN A 94 -30.13 15.77 -4.59
N THR A 95 -29.30 16.47 -3.81
CA THR A 95 -28.03 17.06 -4.27
C THR A 95 -26.99 15.99 -4.65
N CYS A 96 -26.96 14.86 -3.94
CA CYS A 96 -26.19 13.69 -4.36
C CYS A 96 -26.87 12.41 -3.91
N GLN A 97 -26.85 11.40 -4.79
CA GLN A 97 -27.41 10.08 -4.50
C GLN A 97 -26.28 9.11 -4.20
N LEU A 98 -26.40 8.40 -3.08
CA LEU A 98 -25.43 7.40 -2.66
C LEU A 98 -25.84 6.05 -3.24
N GLU A 99 -24.89 5.34 -3.82
CA GLU A 99 -25.05 3.95 -4.25
C GLU A 99 -24.73 2.99 -3.11
N GLU A 100 -23.56 3.19 -2.49
CA GLU A 100 -23.01 2.23 -1.54
C GLU A 100 -22.04 2.89 -0.56
N VAL A 101 -21.93 2.30 0.64
CA VAL A 101 -21.04 2.75 1.71
C VAL A 101 -20.24 1.55 2.20
N ARG A 102 -18.91 1.68 2.28
CA ARG A 102 -18.00 0.59 2.66
C ARG A 102 -16.96 1.06 3.67
N GLN A 103 -16.88 0.39 4.82
CA GLN A 103 -15.75 0.56 5.74
C GLN A 103 -14.49 -0.03 5.11
N VAL A 104 -13.37 0.69 5.19
CA VAL A 104 -12.10 0.27 4.61
C VAL A 104 -10.92 0.57 5.56
N GLY A 105 -9.71 0.25 5.10
CA GLY A 105 -8.49 0.70 5.75
C GLY A 105 -8.21 0.02 7.09
N SER A 106 -7.43 0.69 7.94
CA SER A 106 -6.86 0.07 9.14
C SER A 106 -7.92 -0.33 10.17
N PHE A 107 -9.01 0.45 10.30
CA PHE A 107 -10.12 0.14 11.20
C PHE A 107 -10.78 -1.18 10.79
N LYS A 108 -11.23 -1.30 9.55
CA LYS A 108 -11.92 -2.50 9.05
C LYS A 108 -11.01 -3.73 9.04
N LYS A 109 -9.72 -3.56 8.73
CA LYS A 109 -8.72 -4.65 8.75
C LYS A 109 -8.28 -5.05 10.16
N GLY A 110 -8.62 -4.26 11.18
CA GLY A 110 -8.16 -4.47 12.55
C GLY A 110 -6.65 -4.24 12.72
N THR A 111 -6.05 -3.34 11.95
CA THR A 111 -4.60 -3.05 11.96
C THR A 111 -4.29 -1.59 12.36
N MET A 112 -5.21 -0.96 13.09
CA MET A 112 -5.00 0.36 13.69
C MET A 112 -3.83 0.35 14.68
N LEU A 113 -3.27 1.54 14.93
CA LEU A 113 -2.25 1.79 15.94
C LEU A 113 -2.83 2.69 17.04
N THR A 114 -2.38 2.52 18.28
CA THR A 114 -2.67 3.46 19.38
C THR A 114 -2.22 4.87 19.04
N GLY A 115 -2.92 5.88 19.56
CA GLY A 115 -2.70 7.29 19.27
C GLY A 115 -3.16 7.73 17.87
N HIS A 116 -3.70 6.82 17.05
CA HIS A 116 -4.18 7.12 15.69
C HIS A 116 -5.59 6.53 15.46
N ASN A 117 -6.55 7.10 16.19
CA ASN A 117 -7.96 6.68 16.21
C ASN A 117 -8.72 7.17 14.97
N VAL A 118 -8.28 6.72 13.80
CA VAL A 118 -8.84 7.11 12.51
C VAL A 118 -9.41 5.89 11.80
N ALA A 119 -10.67 5.98 11.38
CA ALA A 119 -11.33 5.02 10.52
C ALA A 119 -11.64 5.63 9.14
N ASP A 120 -11.75 4.78 8.14
CA ASP A 120 -12.01 5.16 6.76
C ASP A 120 -13.30 4.50 6.27
N VAL A 121 -14.18 5.29 5.65
CA VAL A 121 -15.42 4.85 5.02
C VAL A 121 -15.47 5.41 3.61
N VAL A 122 -15.56 4.54 2.61
CA VAL A 122 -15.75 4.93 1.22
C VAL A 122 -17.24 5.08 0.93
N VAL A 123 -17.62 6.18 0.31
CA VAL A 123 -18.98 6.45 -0.16
C VAL A 123 -18.94 6.53 -1.69
N ILE A 124 -19.72 5.67 -2.34
CA ILE A 124 -19.86 5.63 -3.80
C ILE A 124 -21.11 6.43 -4.17
N LEU A 125 -20.94 7.48 -4.97
CA LEU A 125 -22.04 8.27 -5.51
C LEU A 125 -22.56 7.68 -6.84
N LYS A 126 -23.87 7.76 -7.07
CA LYS A 126 -24.49 7.49 -8.38
C LYS A 126 -24.23 8.62 -9.37
N THR A 127 -24.13 9.85 -8.85
CA THR A 127 -23.87 11.07 -9.61
C THR A 127 -22.38 11.36 -9.72
N LEU A 128 -22.02 12.36 -10.53
CA LEU A 128 -20.65 12.87 -10.59
C LEU A 128 -20.31 13.61 -9.28
N PRO A 129 -19.13 13.39 -8.69
CA PRO A 129 -18.76 13.94 -7.40
C PRO A 129 -18.21 15.37 -7.58
N THR A 130 -19.10 16.34 -7.68
CA THR A 130 -18.71 17.77 -7.68
C THR A 130 -18.28 18.20 -6.28
N LYS A 131 -17.47 19.25 -6.19
CA LYS A 131 -17.04 19.82 -4.89
C LYS A 131 -18.23 20.28 -4.06
N GLU A 132 -19.23 20.90 -4.70
CA GLU A 132 -20.46 21.37 -4.05
C GLU A 132 -21.30 20.21 -3.53
N ALA A 133 -21.39 19.11 -4.27
CA ALA A 133 -22.08 17.90 -3.83
C ALA A 133 -21.42 17.27 -2.60
N CYS A 134 -20.08 17.27 -2.56
CA CYS A 134 -19.31 16.79 -1.41
C CYS A 134 -19.55 17.66 -0.17
N ASP A 135 -19.55 18.99 -0.32
CA ASP A 135 -19.83 19.93 0.77
C ASP A 135 -21.29 19.80 1.26
N ALA A 136 -22.24 19.60 0.35
CA ALA A 136 -23.64 19.39 0.69
C ALA A 136 -23.83 18.07 1.47
N LEU A 137 -23.17 17.00 1.05
CA LEU A 137 -23.17 15.72 1.77
C LEU A 137 -22.56 15.86 3.16
N ALA A 138 -21.43 16.55 3.29
CA ALA A 138 -20.78 16.78 4.58
C ALA A 138 -21.71 17.50 5.56
N LYS A 139 -22.38 18.58 5.12
CA LYS A 139 -23.36 19.33 5.92
C LYS A 139 -24.57 18.48 6.30
N LYS A 140 -25.07 17.66 5.36
CA LYS A 140 -26.21 16.78 5.60
C LYS A 140 -25.87 15.71 6.64
N VAL A 141 -24.73 15.04 6.50
CA VAL A 141 -24.27 14.03 7.45
C VAL A 141 -24.03 14.65 8.83
N GLU A 142 -23.45 15.85 8.91
CA GLU A 142 -23.28 16.56 10.18
C GLU A 142 -24.63 16.87 10.87
N ALA A 143 -25.61 17.37 10.10
CA ALA A 143 -26.93 17.68 10.62
C ALA A 143 -27.66 16.42 11.13
N ASP A 144 -27.60 15.33 10.37
CA ASP A 144 -28.24 14.06 10.73
C ASP A 144 -27.56 13.38 11.93
N LEU A 145 -26.24 13.48 12.04
CA LEU A 145 -25.51 13.03 13.24
C LEU A 145 -25.89 13.84 14.48
N LYS A 146 -25.93 15.17 14.37
CA LYS A 146 -26.40 16.03 15.46
C LYS A 146 -27.82 15.68 15.87
N ASN A 147 -28.71 15.41 14.91
CA ASN A 147 -30.08 14.98 15.16
C ASN A 147 -30.15 13.62 15.86
N ALA A 148 -29.39 12.63 15.41
CA ALA A 148 -29.33 11.31 16.02
C ALA A 148 -28.83 11.34 17.47
N MET A 149 -27.94 12.29 17.78
CA MET A 149 -27.34 12.45 19.11
C MET A 149 -28.11 13.42 20.02
N LYS A 150 -29.27 13.96 19.59
CA LYS A 150 -30.05 14.94 20.39
C LYS A 150 -30.52 14.41 21.74
N THR A 151 -30.78 13.11 21.84
CA THR A 151 -31.26 12.45 23.07
C THR A 151 -30.13 11.96 23.96
N GLU A 152 -28.88 12.05 23.49
CA GLU A 152 -27.71 11.62 24.24
C GLU A 152 -27.20 12.76 25.15
N VAL A 153 -26.73 12.41 26.35
CA VAL A 153 -26.03 13.35 27.22
C VAL A 153 -24.60 13.50 26.69
N LEU A 154 -24.41 14.46 25.79
CA LEU A 154 -23.11 14.74 25.17
C LEU A 154 -22.25 15.61 26.06
N THR A 155 -21.00 15.18 26.29
CA THR A 155 -19.99 16.05 26.87
C THR A 155 -19.40 16.97 25.80
N LYS A 156 -18.62 17.99 26.21
CA LYS A 156 -17.86 18.82 25.24
C LYS A 156 -16.91 17.97 24.39
N ALA A 157 -16.43 16.83 24.91
CA ALA A 157 -15.54 15.92 24.23
C ALA A 157 -16.22 15.16 23.07
N ASP A 158 -17.54 15.01 23.12
CA ASP A 158 -18.35 14.29 22.13
C ASP A 158 -18.88 15.19 21.01
N GLN A 159 -18.58 16.50 21.05
CA GLN A 159 -18.99 17.43 20.02
C GLN A 159 -18.33 17.06 18.70
N ILE A 160 -19.18 16.86 17.68
CA ILE A 160 -18.76 16.52 16.33
C ILE A 160 -18.36 17.79 15.59
N THR A 161 -17.25 17.69 14.89
CA THR A 161 -16.71 18.67 13.94
C THR A 161 -16.60 18.00 12.58
N THR A 162 -16.95 18.74 11.53
CA THR A 162 -16.85 18.28 10.14
C THR A 162 -15.89 19.19 9.39
N VAL A 163 -14.94 18.60 8.66
CA VAL A 163 -13.96 19.31 7.84
C VAL A 163 -13.96 18.71 6.43
N THR A 164 -14.18 19.54 5.41
CA THR A 164 -14.14 19.10 4.01
C THR A 164 -12.72 19.17 3.45
N SER A 165 -12.41 18.31 2.49
CA SER A 165 -11.10 18.17 1.85
C SER A 165 -11.26 17.79 0.38
N ASP A 166 -10.16 17.79 -0.35
CA ASP A 166 -10.07 17.30 -1.74
C ASP A 166 -10.33 15.79 -1.88
N ARG A 167 -10.36 15.03 -0.78
CA ARG A 167 -10.59 13.57 -0.77
C ARG A 167 -12.01 13.18 -0.37
N GLY A 168 -12.83 14.15 0.03
CA GLY A 168 -14.12 13.96 0.68
C GLY A 168 -14.22 14.82 1.94
N PHE A 169 -14.61 14.25 3.08
CA PHE A 169 -14.73 15.00 4.33
C PHE A 169 -14.41 14.14 5.55
N GLU A 170 -14.10 14.79 6.66
CA GLU A 170 -13.75 14.14 7.92
C GLU A 170 -14.76 14.55 9.00
N ILE A 171 -15.14 13.59 9.82
CA ILE A 171 -15.99 13.76 10.99
C ILE A 171 -15.14 13.40 12.20
N SER A 172 -14.95 14.34 13.11
CA SER A 172 -14.13 14.13 14.30
C SER A 172 -14.81 14.61 15.58
N ASN A 173 -14.54 13.89 16.66
CA ASN A 173 -14.70 14.39 18.02
C ASN A 173 -13.31 14.44 18.69
N SER A 174 -13.25 14.71 19.99
CA SER A 174 -11.96 14.79 20.69
C SER A 174 -11.21 13.46 20.82
N GLN A 175 -11.86 12.32 20.54
CA GLN A 175 -11.34 10.98 20.81
C GLN A 175 -11.05 10.18 19.53
N ALA A 176 -11.80 10.44 18.45
CA ALA A 176 -11.76 9.67 17.22
C ALA A 176 -12.10 10.52 15.99
N LYS A 177 -11.68 10.01 14.83
CA LYS A 177 -11.93 10.60 13.51
C LYS A 177 -12.41 9.52 12.53
N VAL A 178 -13.39 9.86 11.72
CA VAL A 178 -13.85 9.05 10.57
C VAL A 178 -13.67 9.87 9.31
N ARG A 179 -12.90 9.36 8.36
CA ARG A 179 -12.70 9.97 7.05
C ARG A 179 -13.67 9.34 6.06
N ILE A 180 -14.47 10.19 5.43
CA ILE A 180 -15.38 9.84 4.35
C ILE A 180 -14.67 10.09 3.03
N LEU A 181 -14.36 8.99 2.35
CA LEU A 181 -13.63 8.95 1.10
C LEU A 181 -14.64 8.88 -0.05
N ILE A 182 -14.81 9.97 -0.79
CA ILE A 182 -15.87 10.06 -1.81
C ILE A 182 -15.36 9.57 -3.15
N THR A 183 -16.09 8.64 -3.75
CA THR A 183 -15.87 8.16 -5.12
C THR A 183 -17.20 8.05 -5.87
N THR A 184 -17.15 7.64 -7.14
CA THR A 184 -18.34 7.42 -7.98
C THR A 184 -18.23 6.08 -8.71
N LEU A 185 -19.30 5.69 -9.39
CA LEU A 185 -19.33 4.48 -10.20
C LEU A 185 -18.23 4.49 -11.29
N PRO A 186 -17.60 3.34 -11.62
CA PRO A 186 -16.53 3.28 -12.64
C PRO A 186 -16.93 3.88 -14.00
N GLN A 187 -18.19 3.72 -14.41
CA GLN A 187 -18.74 4.29 -15.65
C GLN A 187 -18.78 5.82 -15.68
N ASN A 188 -18.80 6.48 -14.51
CA ASN A 188 -18.80 7.93 -14.38
C ASN A 188 -17.38 8.51 -14.45
N MET A 189 -16.33 7.70 -14.22
CA MET A 189 -14.94 8.16 -14.23
C MET A 189 -14.51 8.76 -15.58
N ARG A 190 -15.09 8.27 -16.68
CA ARG A 190 -14.81 8.77 -18.05
C ARG A 190 -15.47 10.12 -18.34
N LYS A 191 -16.36 10.60 -17.46
CA LYS A 191 -17.14 11.84 -17.62
C LYS A 191 -16.68 12.94 -16.65
N LEU A 192 -15.54 12.73 -15.99
CA LEU A 192 -15.00 13.69 -15.04
C LEU A 192 -14.41 14.90 -15.76
N GLU A 193 -14.48 16.03 -15.08
CA GLU A 193 -13.97 17.33 -15.52
C GLU A 193 -13.14 17.87 -14.36
N ALA A 194 -11.87 18.17 -14.60
CA ALA A 194 -10.87 18.42 -13.55
C ALA A 194 -11.21 19.61 -12.64
N ASP A 195 -11.87 20.64 -13.17
CA ASP A 195 -12.18 21.86 -12.42
C ASP A 195 -13.40 21.71 -11.50
N ILE A 196 -14.36 20.85 -11.89
CA ILE A 196 -15.66 20.68 -11.25
C ILE A 196 -15.67 19.51 -10.27
N HIS A 197 -15.03 18.41 -10.66
CA HIS A 197 -15.12 17.14 -9.95
C HIS A 197 -13.90 16.87 -9.06
N LEU A 198 -14.04 15.90 -8.15
CA LEU A 198 -12.89 15.36 -7.43
C LEU A 198 -11.89 14.71 -8.38
N ASP A 199 -10.62 14.69 -7.97
CA ASP A 199 -9.54 14.13 -8.78
C ASP A 199 -9.75 12.62 -9.04
N SER A 200 -9.58 12.22 -10.31
CA SER A 200 -9.80 10.84 -10.74
C SER A 200 -8.85 9.86 -10.04
N LYS A 201 -7.57 10.23 -9.83
CA LYS A 201 -6.59 9.34 -9.17
C LYS A 201 -6.96 9.12 -7.70
N ILE A 202 -7.44 10.16 -7.01
CA ILE A 202 -7.94 10.05 -5.63
C ILE A 202 -9.12 9.09 -5.56
N MET A 203 -10.10 9.24 -6.47
CA MET A 203 -11.29 8.39 -6.47
C MET A 203 -10.99 6.93 -6.84
N GLN A 204 -10.03 6.69 -7.74
CA GLN A 204 -9.54 5.35 -8.04
C GLN A 204 -8.85 4.72 -6.83
N ALA A 205 -8.07 5.50 -6.06
CA ALA A 205 -7.46 5.02 -4.82
C ALA A 205 -8.51 4.62 -3.77
N HIS A 206 -9.65 5.32 -3.70
CA HIS A 206 -10.75 4.96 -2.81
C HIS A 206 -11.45 3.66 -3.24
N LEU A 207 -11.66 3.46 -4.55
CA LEU A 207 -12.16 2.19 -5.09
C LEU A 207 -11.16 1.04 -4.84
N ALA A 208 -9.86 1.30 -4.98
CA ALA A 208 -8.82 0.33 -4.64
C ALA A 208 -8.86 -0.03 -3.15
N ALA A 209 -9.11 0.93 -2.24
CA ALA A 209 -9.26 0.66 -0.81
C ALA A 209 -10.40 -0.31 -0.48
N ILE A 210 -11.51 -0.29 -1.26
CA ILE A 210 -12.58 -1.28 -1.16
C ILE A 210 -12.05 -2.67 -1.56
N ARG A 211 -11.40 -2.78 -2.73
CA ARG A 211 -10.82 -4.05 -3.22
C ARG A 211 -9.80 -4.62 -2.23
N HIS A 212 -8.88 -3.79 -1.75
CA HIS A 212 -7.87 -4.18 -0.76
C HIS A 212 -8.50 -4.68 0.53
N THR A 213 -9.58 -4.05 0.99
CA THR A 213 -10.27 -4.45 2.22
C THR A 213 -10.97 -5.79 2.03
N ARG A 214 -11.68 -5.98 0.91
CA ARG A 214 -12.31 -7.27 0.58
C ARG A 214 -11.29 -8.39 0.48
N TRP A 215 -10.21 -8.19 -0.27
CA TRP A 215 -9.13 -9.17 -0.37
C TRP A 215 -8.56 -9.51 1.01
N PHE A 216 -8.40 -8.50 1.88
CA PHE A 216 -7.86 -8.69 3.22
C PHE A 216 -8.77 -9.56 4.10
N GLU A 217 -10.08 -9.35 4.04
CA GLU A 217 -11.05 -10.17 4.78
C GLU A 217 -11.02 -11.63 4.30
N GLU A 218 -10.96 -11.84 2.99
CA GLU A 218 -10.95 -13.17 2.38
C GLU A 218 -9.62 -13.92 2.59
N ASN A 219 -8.47 -13.23 2.57
CA ASN A 219 -7.14 -13.87 2.50
C ASN A 219 -6.21 -13.60 3.69
N ALA A 220 -6.39 -12.48 4.40
CA ALA A 220 -5.42 -11.96 5.37
C ALA A 220 -6.00 -11.75 6.79
N HIS A 221 -7.08 -12.44 7.14
CA HIS A 221 -7.77 -12.25 8.43
C HIS A 221 -7.05 -12.88 9.65
N HIS A 222 -6.01 -13.69 9.43
CA HIS A 222 -5.26 -14.36 10.49
C HIS A 222 -4.62 -13.36 11.48
N SER A 223 -4.65 -13.67 12.78
CA SER A 223 -4.22 -12.74 13.84
C SER A 223 -2.74 -12.35 13.73
N SER A 224 -1.85 -13.28 13.40
CA SER A 224 -0.42 -13.00 13.22
C SER A 224 -0.13 -12.02 12.08
N ILE A 225 -0.97 -12.00 11.02
CA ILE A 225 -0.83 -11.04 9.92
C ILE A 225 -1.13 -9.63 10.44
N LYS A 226 -2.21 -9.46 11.20
CA LYS A 226 -2.56 -8.17 11.81
C LYS A 226 -1.48 -7.67 12.78
N VAL A 227 -0.90 -8.57 13.57
CA VAL A 227 0.24 -8.29 14.46
C VAL A 227 1.45 -7.80 13.67
N LEU A 228 1.83 -8.53 12.62
CA LEU A 228 2.99 -8.17 11.80
C LEU A 228 2.78 -6.82 11.11
N ILE A 229 1.59 -6.54 10.57
CA ILE A 229 1.27 -5.25 9.93
C ILE A 229 1.45 -4.08 10.88
N ARG A 230 1.02 -4.18 12.14
CA ARG A 230 1.22 -3.09 13.12
C ARG A 230 2.71 -2.84 13.37
N ILE A 231 3.49 -3.90 13.52
CA ILE A 231 4.95 -3.80 13.72
C ILE A 231 5.61 -3.21 12.48
N LEU A 232 5.19 -3.59 11.28
CA LEU A 232 5.71 -3.01 10.04
C LEU A 232 5.35 -1.53 9.89
N LYS A 233 4.12 -1.11 10.21
CA LYS A 233 3.73 0.31 10.22
C LYS A 233 4.54 1.14 11.22
N ASP A 234 4.93 0.54 12.34
CA ASP A 234 5.82 1.19 13.30
C ASP A 234 7.26 1.29 12.76
N LEU A 235 7.75 0.25 12.07
CA LEU A 235 9.05 0.29 11.40
C LEU A 235 9.13 1.37 10.33
N THR A 236 8.10 1.53 9.49
CA THR A 236 8.08 2.56 8.44
C THR A 236 8.10 3.98 8.99
N LYS A 237 7.63 4.19 10.23
CA LYS A 237 7.70 5.50 10.92
C LYS A 237 9.07 5.77 11.55
N ARG A 238 9.82 4.73 11.91
CA ARG A 238 11.11 4.84 12.61
C ARG A 238 12.31 4.80 11.68
N PHE A 239 12.19 4.12 10.55
CA PHE A 239 13.25 4.00 9.55
C PHE A 239 12.81 4.66 8.25
N ASP A 240 13.36 5.83 7.94
CA ASP A 240 12.99 6.65 6.78
C ASP A 240 13.07 5.88 5.45
N ALA A 241 14.03 4.98 5.32
CA ALA A 241 14.20 4.12 4.14
C ALA A 241 13.00 3.18 3.87
N PHE A 242 12.17 2.93 4.87
CA PHE A 242 10.94 2.15 4.75
C PHE A 242 9.67 3.02 4.59
N ALA A 243 9.77 4.34 4.71
CA ALA A 243 8.63 5.25 4.52
C ALA A 243 7.91 5.09 3.15
N PRO A 244 8.59 4.77 2.03
CA PRO A 244 7.93 4.54 0.74
C PRO A 244 7.07 3.26 0.69
N LEU A 245 7.20 2.35 1.66
CA LEU A 245 6.35 1.15 1.72
C LEU A 245 4.92 1.57 2.07
N SER A 246 4.04 1.52 1.06
CA SER A 246 2.64 1.90 1.25
C SER A 246 1.93 0.95 2.21
N PRO A 247 0.84 1.37 2.89
CA PRO A 247 0.07 0.48 3.75
C PRO A 247 -0.37 -0.81 3.06
N TRP A 248 -0.66 -0.76 1.75
CA TRP A 248 -1.01 -1.93 0.97
C TRP A 248 0.17 -2.88 0.73
N MET A 249 1.37 -2.35 0.47
CA MET A 249 2.58 -3.18 0.41
C MET A 249 2.84 -3.89 1.74
N LEU A 250 2.58 -3.24 2.88
CA LEU A 250 2.73 -3.86 4.20
C LEU A 250 1.73 -5.00 4.44
N ASP A 251 0.48 -4.81 4.02
CA ASP A 251 -0.56 -5.86 4.11
C ASP A 251 -0.14 -7.10 3.30
N LEU A 252 0.28 -6.89 2.05
CA LEU A 252 0.73 -7.96 1.16
C LEU A 252 2.03 -8.62 1.64
N MET A 253 2.99 -7.85 2.14
CA MET A 253 4.24 -8.36 2.71
C MET A 253 3.98 -9.26 3.92
N ALA A 254 3.11 -8.83 4.84
CA ALA A 254 2.75 -9.60 6.01
C ALA A 254 2.03 -10.90 5.63
N HIS A 255 1.08 -10.84 4.69
CA HIS A 255 0.42 -12.02 4.16
C HIS A 255 1.42 -12.98 3.47
N LEU A 256 2.27 -12.48 2.57
CA LEU A 256 3.29 -13.26 1.86
C LEU A 256 4.18 -14.01 2.85
N THR A 257 4.76 -13.27 3.81
CA THR A 257 5.76 -13.82 4.74
C THR A 257 5.17 -14.86 5.67
N ILE A 258 3.89 -14.76 6.02
CA ILE A 258 3.22 -15.72 6.93
C ILE A 258 2.61 -16.90 6.17
N MET A 259 1.91 -16.65 5.06
CA MET A 259 1.04 -17.65 4.42
C MET A 259 1.67 -18.35 3.23
N ASN A 260 2.56 -17.69 2.48
CA ASN A 260 3.20 -18.29 1.32
C ASN A 260 4.37 -19.17 1.76
N ASN A 261 4.13 -20.40 2.19
CA ASN A 261 5.19 -21.34 2.55
C ASN A 261 4.76 -22.79 2.28
N PRO A 262 5.70 -23.75 2.17
CA PRO A 262 5.39 -25.13 1.78
C PRO A 262 4.44 -25.86 2.75
N SER A 263 4.46 -25.52 4.04
CA SER A 263 3.59 -26.16 5.04
C SER A 263 2.12 -25.75 4.91
N ARG A 264 1.82 -24.65 4.20
CA ARG A 264 0.48 -24.02 4.10
C ARG A 264 -0.16 -23.70 5.45
N GLN A 265 0.64 -23.66 6.51
CA GLN A 265 0.24 -23.19 7.83
C GLN A 265 0.84 -21.81 8.07
N ALA A 266 0.17 -21.00 8.90
CA ALA A 266 0.70 -19.70 9.26
C ALA A 266 2.05 -19.84 9.97
N LEU A 267 3.09 -19.19 9.43
CA LEU A 267 4.39 -19.19 10.10
C LEU A 267 4.30 -18.49 11.49
N PRO A 268 5.07 -18.98 12.48
CA PRO A 268 5.31 -18.25 13.71
C PRO A 268 5.78 -16.82 13.47
N ILE A 269 5.33 -15.89 14.31
CA ILE A 269 5.54 -14.44 14.11
C ILE A 269 7.04 -14.06 14.06
N ASN A 270 7.89 -14.73 14.82
CA ASN A 270 9.34 -14.54 14.81
C ASN A 270 9.97 -14.94 13.47
N LEU A 271 9.53 -16.05 12.88
CA LEU A 271 10.01 -16.50 11.58
C LEU A 271 9.52 -15.58 10.46
N ALA A 272 8.24 -15.20 10.49
CA ALA A 272 7.68 -14.26 9.52
C ALA A 272 8.36 -12.88 9.59
N PHE A 273 8.60 -12.36 10.79
CA PHE A 273 9.32 -11.09 11.00
C PHE A 273 10.75 -11.15 10.43
N ARG A 274 11.48 -12.24 10.68
CA ARG A 274 12.82 -12.44 10.10
C ARG A 274 12.75 -12.55 8.57
N ARG A 275 11.75 -13.24 8.04
CA ARG A 275 11.53 -13.44 6.61
C ARG A 275 11.26 -12.13 5.86
N VAL A 276 10.59 -11.15 6.47
CA VAL A 276 10.44 -9.80 5.88
C VAL A 276 11.81 -9.23 5.52
N PHE A 277 12.75 -9.21 6.47
CA PHE A 277 14.09 -8.68 6.23
C PHE A 277 14.87 -9.54 5.24
N GLN A 278 14.75 -10.87 5.29
CA GLN A 278 15.40 -11.76 4.33
C GLN A 278 14.94 -11.49 2.89
N LEU A 279 13.63 -11.36 2.66
CA LEU A 279 13.07 -11.09 1.34
C LEU A 279 13.45 -9.72 0.81
N LEU A 280 13.34 -8.67 1.64
CA LEU A 280 13.77 -7.32 1.26
C LEU A 280 15.27 -7.29 0.96
N SER A 281 16.09 -7.95 1.79
CA SER A 281 17.54 -8.05 1.60
C SER A 281 17.94 -8.81 0.34
N ALA A 282 17.15 -9.81 -0.05
CA ALA A 282 17.32 -10.60 -1.27
C ALA A 282 16.78 -9.88 -2.52
N GLY A 283 16.36 -8.62 -2.38
CA GLY A 283 15.94 -7.79 -3.50
C GLY A 283 14.50 -8.00 -3.95
N LEU A 284 13.59 -8.40 -3.06
CA LEU A 284 12.16 -8.56 -3.40
C LEU A 284 11.58 -7.33 -4.11
N PHE A 285 12.00 -6.13 -3.72
CA PHE A 285 11.54 -4.87 -4.30
C PHE A 285 12.60 -4.14 -5.15
N LEU A 286 13.59 -4.85 -5.67
CA LEU A 286 14.59 -4.30 -6.60
C LEU A 286 14.19 -4.48 -8.07
N PRO A 287 14.79 -3.72 -9.00
CA PRO A 287 14.61 -3.92 -10.43
C PRO A 287 14.94 -5.35 -10.87
N GLY A 288 14.16 -5.89 -11.81
CA GLY A 288 14.27 -7.28 -12.24
C GLY A 288 13.48 -8.28 -11.38
N SER A 289 13.11 -7.91 -10.16
CA SER A 289 12.33 -8.78 -9.27
C SER A 289 10.89 -9.00 -9.76
N ALA A 290 10.36 -10.20 -9.57
CA ALA A 290 8.94 -10.48 -9.69
C ALA A 290 8.11 -9.68 -8.66
N GLY A 291 8.72 -9.34 -7.51
CA GLY A 291 8.06 -8.61 -6.44
C GLY A 291 6.84 -9.33 -5.89
N ILE A 292 5.87 -8.54 -5.42
CA ILE A 292 4.53 -9.03 -5.08
C ILE A 292 3.58 -8.47 -6.12
N THR A 293 2.87 -9.37 -6.80
CA THR A 293 1.78 -9.00 -7.70
C THR A 293 0.60 -8.50 -6.89
N ASP A 294 0.01 -7.37 -7.28
CA ASP A 294 -1.19 -6.85 -6.67
C ASP A 294 -2.39 -7.76 -7.00
N PRO A 295 -2.98 -8.44 -6.01
CA PRO A 295 -4.12 -9.33 -6.26
C PRO A 295 -5.43 -8.57 -6.54
N CYS A 296 -5.44 -7.24 -6.38
CA CYS A 296 -6.62 -6.39 -6.55
C CYS A 296 -6.62 -5.59 -7.85
N GLU A 297 -5.56 -5.70 -8.67
CA GLU A 297 -5.43 -5.03 -9.97
C GLU A 297 -5.35 -6.04 -11.11
N PRO A 298 -5.88 -5.72 -12.30
CA PRO A 298 -5.74 -6.59 -13.46
C PRO A 298 -4.30 -6.69 -13.93
N GLY A 299 -3.95 -7.82 -14.54
CA GLY A 299 -2.62 -8.08 -15.09
C GLY A 299 -1.58 -8.41 -14.00
N HIS A 300 -0.30 -8.20 -14.32
CA HIS A 300 0.82 -8.52 -13.42
C HIS A 300 1.42 -7.25 -12.80
N ASN A 301 0.58 -6.45 -12.14
CA ASN A 301 1.02 -5.22 -11.50
C ASN A 301 1.89 -5.53 -10.28
N ARG A 302 3.16 -5.10 -10.28
CA ARG A 302 4.10 -5.33 -9.18
C ARG A 302 4.08 -4.13 -8.25
N VAL A 303 3.64 -4.32 -7.01
CA VAL A 303 3.35 -3.18 -6.10
C VAL A 303 4.54 -2.25 -5.84
N HIS A 304 5.76 -2.79 -5.81
CA HIS A 304 6.98 -2.00 -5.56
C HIS A 304 7.35 -1.04 -6.69
N THR A 305 6.74 -1.16 -7.87
CA THR A 305 6.98 -0.25 -8.99
C THR A 305 6.46 1.17 -8.72
N ALA A 306 5.63 1.35 -7.69
CA ALA A 306 5.27 2.67 -7.17
C ALA A 306 6.41 3.38 -6.42
N MET A 307 7.47 2.67 -6.05
CA MET A 307 8.68 3.24 -5.44
C MET A 307 9.69 3.62 -6.52
N THR A 308 10.36 4.76 -6.33
CA THR A 308 11.52 5.13 -7.17
C THR A 308 12.68 4.16 -6.98
N LEU A 309 13.61 4.09 -7.93
CA LEU A 309 14.80 3.22 -7.84
C LEU A 309 15.66 3.55 -6.62
N GLU A 310 15.81 4.84 -6.29
CA GLU A 310 16.50 5.33 -5.10
C GLU A 310 15.84 4.81 -3.81
N GLN A 311 14.50 4.84 -3.75
CA GLN A 311 13.74 4.30 -2.61
C GLN A 311 13.83 2.77 -2.52
N GLN A 312 13.81 2.06 -3.64
CA GLN A 312 13.96 0.60 -3.68
C GLN A 312 15.33 0.17 -3.13
N ASP A 313 16.39 0.87 -3.52
CA ASP A 313 17.75 0.62 -3.06
C ASP A 313 17.95 0.97 -1.57
N ALA A 314 17.48 2.14 -1.14
CA ALA A 314 17.52 2.52 0.28
C ALA A 314 16.79 1.51 1.17
N CYS A 315 15.62 1.03 0.72
CA CYS A 315 14.84 -0.01 1.41
C CYS A 315 15.63 -1.33 1.50
N CYS A 316 16.25 -1.76 0.40
CA CYS A 316 17.04 -3.00 0.34
C CYS A 316 18.27 -2.94 1.25
N SER A 317 19.12 -1.91 1.11
CA SER A 317 20.36 -1.73 1.90
C SER A 317 20.07 -1.60 3.41
N THR A 318 18.98 -0.91 3.77
CA THR A 318 18.51 -0.83 5.16
C THR A 318 18.06 -2.20 5.67
N ALA A 319 17.29 -2.96 4.88
CA ALA A 319 16.87 -4.31 5.26
C ALA A 319 18.06 -5.26 5.43
N GLN A 320 19.07 -5.17 4.55
CA GLN A 320 20.33 -5.94 4.64
C GLN A 320 21.11 -5.63 5.91
N THR A 321 21.10 -4.37 6.35
CA THR A 321 21.70 -3.96 7.62
C THR A 321 20.93 -4.51 8.81
N LEU A 322 19.61 -4.30 8.83
CA LEU A 322 18.75 -4.78 9.92
C LEU A 322 18.70 -6.31 10.03
N LEU A 323 18.82 -7.04 8.91
CA LEU A 323 18.91 -8.50 8.92
C LEU A 323 20.15 -8.98 9.67
N ARG A 324 21.30 -8.34 9.48
CA ARG A 324 22.55 -8.66 10.19
C ARG A 324 22.45 -8.30 11.66
N VAL A 325 21.88 -7.13 11.99
CA VAL A 325 21.58 -6.76 13.39
C VAL A 325 20.67 -7.79 14.06
N LEU A 326 19.62 -8.23 13.36
CA LEU A 326 18.67 -9.24 13.86
C LEU A 326 19.34 -10.60 14.05
N ALA A 327 20.25 -11.00 13.16
CA ALA A 327 21.02 -12.24 13.27
C ALA A 327 21.94 -12.27 14.49
N HIS A 328 22.39 -11.09 14.97
CA HIS A 328 23.23 -10.95 16.16
C HIS A 328 22.45 -10.50 17.41
N GLY A 329 21.12 -10.65 17.43
CA GLY A 329 20.31 -10.43 18.63
C GLY A 329 19.88 -8.98 18.88
N GLY A 330 20.11 -8.06 17.94
CA GLY A 330 19.73 -6.64 18.08
C GLY A 330 18.23 -6.34 17.94
N TYR A 331 17.35 -7.33 18.10
CA TYR A 331 15.91 -7.21 17.83
C TYR A 331 15.23 -6.12 18.66
N LYS A 332 15.68 -5.86 19.89
CA LYS A 332 15.11 -4.79 20.74
C LYS A 332 15.28 -3.39 20.14
N HIS A 333 16.40 -3.15 19.46
CA HIS A 333 16.64 -1.88 18.77
C HIS A 333 15.80 -1.78 17.50
N ILE A 334 15.70 -2.88 16.75
CA ILE A 334 14.82 -2.96 15.57
C ILE A 334 13.36 -2.69 15.97
N LEU A 335 12.90 -3.19 17.11
CA LEU A 335 11.55 -3.00 17.63
C LEU A 335 11.33 -1.68 18.39
N GLY A 336 12.36 -0.82 18.49
CA GLY A 336 12.24 0.46 19.21
C GLY A 336 11.96 0.30 20.70
N MET A 337 12.42 -0.80 21.30
CA MET A 337 12.28 -1.08 22.73
C MET A 337 13.48 -0.55 23.53
N GLU A 338 14.66 -0.49 22.89
CA GLU A 338 15.91 0.01 23.47
C GLU A 338 16.75 0.70 22.39
N GLY A 339 17.58 1.67 22.77
CA GLY A 339 18.58 2.31 21.89
C GLY A 339 18.05 3.20 20.78
N SER A 340 18.95 3.62 19.88
CA SER A 340 18.67 4.54 18.76
C SER A 340 18.47 3.80 17.44
N ILE A 341 17.79 4.46 16.50
CA ILE A 341 17.67 4.03 15.09
C ILE A 341 18.96 4.23 14.30
N ASP A 342 19.99 4.87 14.88
CA ASP A 342 21.29 5.11 14.24
C ASP A 342 22.05 3.82 13.87
N ILE A 343 21.55 2.64 14.27
CA ILE A 343 22.07 1.32 13.88
C ILE A 343 22.07 1.06 12.37
N VAL A 344 21.34 1.87 11.59
CA VAL A 344 21.36 1.84 10.11
C VAL A 344 22.21 2.95 9.49
N ARG A 345 22.82 3.82 10.31
CA ARG A 345 23.66 4.95 9.88
C ARG A 345 25.09 4.87 10.41
N GLN A 346 25.30 4.20 11.54
CA GLN A 346 26.59 4.07 12.21
C GLN A 346 26.93 2.61 12.47
N MET A 347 28.24 2.33 12.54
CA MET A 347 28.75 1.03 12.97
C MET A 347 28.24 0.71 14.38
N SER A 348 27.82 -0.54 14.58
CA SER A 348 27.30 -1.03 15.86
C SER A 348 27.92 -2.38 16.22
N VAL A 349 27.93 -2.73 17.52
CA VAL A 349 28.50 -3.98 18.01
C VAL A 349 27.42 -4.82 18.67
N TRP A 350 27.26 -6.07 18.21
CA TRP A 350 26.24 -7.01 18.67
C TRP A 350 26.90 -8.33 19.02
N ASN A 351 26.89 -8.71 20.30
CA ASN A 351 27.50 -9.95 20.79
C ASN A 351 28.95 -10.14 20.29
N GLY A 352 29.74 -9.06 20.32
CA GLY A 352 31.14 -9.05 19.86
C GLY A 352 31.32 -8.95 18.34
N VAL A 353 30.24 -8.90 17.56
CA VAL A 353 30.29 -8.75 16.09
C VAL A 353 30.03 -7.30 15.70
N VAL A 354 30.93 -6.73 14.90
CA VAL A 354 30.78 -5.40 14.32
C VAL A 354 29.88 -5.48 13.09
N VAL A 355 28.81 -4.69 13.06
CA VAL A 355 27.91 -4.53 11.92
C VAL A 355 28.07 -3.13 11.36
N SER A 356 28.66 -3.03 10.17
CA SER A 356 28.70 -1.78 9.40
C SER A 356 27.45 -1.64 8.54
N PRO A 357 26.72 -0.52 8.59
CA PRO A 357 25.60 -0.26 7.68
C PRO A 357 26.04 -0.35 6.21
N LEU A 358 25.13 -0.82 5.35
CA LEU A 358 25.34 -0.77 3.91
C LEU A 358 24.87 0.56 3.36
N GLU A 359 25.63 1.08 2.41
CA GLU A 359 25.31 2.31 1.70
C GLU A 359 24.43 2.01 0.47
N PRO A 360 23.50 2.91 0.11
CA PRO A 360 22.80 2.86 -1.17
C PRO A 360 23.80 2.83 -2.34
N VAL A 361 23.50 2.02 -3.36
CA VAL A 361 24.31 1.84 -4.58
C VAL A 361 23.64 2.42 -5.82
N TYR A 362 22.41 2.94 -5.71
CA TYR A 362 21.71 3.57 -6.81
C TYR A 362 22.40 4.88 -7.21
N GLU A 363 22.80 4.96 -8.47
CA GLU A 363 23.32 6.18 -9.08
C GLU A 363 22.29 6.74 -10.05
N LYS A 364 22.02 8.05 -9.95
CA LYS A 364 21.16 8.74 -10.93
C LYS A 364 21.87 8.71 -12.29
N PRO A 365 21.17 8.33 -13.38
CA PRO A 365 21.72 8.45 -14.71
C PRO A 365 22.18 9.90 -14.93
N THR A 366 23.43 10.10 -15.35
CA THR A 366 23.87 11.42 -15.80
C THR A 366 23.17 11.71 -17.12
N ASP A 367 22.50 12.86 -17.23
CA ASP A 367 21.95 13.36 -18.49
C ASP A 367 23.08 13.49 -19.50
N LYS A 368 23.33 12.44 -20.29
CA LYS A 368 24.18 12.55 -21.46
C LYS A 368 23.41 13.39 -22.46
N LYS A 369 23.81 14.65 -22.59
CA LYS A 369 23.48 15.49 -23.73
C LYS A 369 23.62 14.67 -25.01
N ASP A 370 22.57 14.74 -25.82
CA ASP A 370 22.43 14.21 -27.16
C ASP A 370 23.76 13.95 -27.87
N GLU A 371 24.13 12.67 -27.98
CA GLU A 371 24.94 12.16 -29.09
C GLU A 371 24.74 10.63 -29.12
N GLU A 372 23.92 10.22 -30.08
CA GLU A 372 23.58 8.84 -30.51
C GLU A 372 22.45 8.11 -29.77
N GLY A 373 21.21 8.33 -30.26
CA GLY A 373 20.17 7.30 -30.31
C GLY A 373 19.19 7.29 -29.13
N VAL A 374 18.10 8.03 -29.28
CA VAL A 374 16.90 8.02 -28.43
C VAL A 374 16.41 6.57 -28.21
N GLU A 375 16.49 6.08 -26.96
CA GLU A 375 15.60 5.01 -26.49
C GLU A 375 14.91 5.49 -25.21
N ASP A 376 13.61 5.71 -25.38
CA ASP A 376 12.66 6.32 -24.48
C ASP A 376 12.50 5.57 -23.15
N MET A 377 12.72 6.29 -22.04
CA MET A 377 12.00 6.04 -20.79
C MET A 377 10.63 6.74 -20.90
N GLU A 378 9.73 6.18 -21.70
CA GLU A 378 8.33 6.56 -21.64
C GLU A 378 7.63 5.76 -20.53
N SER A 379 7.11 6.53 -19.58
CA SER A 379 5.99 6.22 -18.71
C SER A 379 5.02 5.23 -19.35
N VAL A 380 4.80 4.11 -18.66
CA VAL A 380 3.66 3.22 -18.94
C VAL A 380 2.40 3.95 -18.46
N GLU A 381 1.92 4.89 -19.27
CA GLU A 381 0.55 5.36 -19.20
C GLU A 381 -0.39 4.28 -19.75
N ASN A 382 -1.50 4.13 -19.05
CA ASN A 382 -2.41 3.03 -19.12
C ASN A 382 -3.51 3.35 -20.13
N ASP A 383 -3.26 3.08 -21.41
CA ASP A 383 -4.28 3.18 -22.45
C ASP A 383 -4.64 1.78 -22.98
N ASN A 384 -5.75 1.25 -22.49
CA ASN A 384 -6.52 0.23 -23.19
C ASN A 384 -7.99 0.67 -23.21
N VAL A 385 -8.33 1.45 -24.23
CA VAL A 385 -9.72 1.66 -24.67
C VAL A 385 -9.76 1.58 -26.20
N MET A 386 -10.23 0.41 -26.65
CA MET A 386 -11.10 0.14 -27.81
C MET A 386 -10.53 0.29 -29.23
N GLU A 387 -10.65 -0.80 -29.99
CA GLU A 387 -11.30 -0.75 -31.29
C GLU A 387 -12.13 -2.04 -31.47
N ASP A 388 -13.45 -1.84 -31.61
CA ASP A 388 -14.36 -2.78 -32.24
C ASP A 388 -13.96 -2.92 -33.72
N ASP A 389 -14.15 -4.11 -34.30
CA ASP A 389 -14.60 -4.17 -35.69
C ASP A 389 -15.48 -5.40 -35.91
N GLU A 390 -16.73 -5.12 -36.26
CA GLU A 390 -17.68 -6.02 -36.88
C GLU A 390 -17.21 -6.41 -38.28
N GLN A 391 -17.31 -7.71 -38.58
CA GLN A 391 -17.59 -8.34 -39.90
C GLN A 391 -17.55 -9.85 -39.62
N GLY A 392 -18.57 -10.67 -39.82
CA GLY A 392 -19.62 -10.67 -40.82
C GLY A 392 -19.64 -12.08 -41.41
N GLU A 393 -20.45 -12.98 -40.82
CA GLU A 393 -21.20 -14.12 -41.41
C GLU A 393 -21.77 -15.02 -40.30
#